data_AF-A0A9E3E6W5-F1
#
_entry.id   AF-A0A9E3E6W5-F1
#
_cell.length_a   1.000
_cell.length_b   1.000
_cell.length_c   1.000
_cell.angle_alpha   90.00
_cell.angle_beta   90.00
_cell.angle_gamma   90.00
#
_symmetry.space_group_name_H-M   'P 1'
#
loop_
_entity.id
_entity.type
_entity.pdbx_description
1 polymer ?
#
loop_
_entity_poly.entity_id
_entity_poly.type
_entity_poly.pdbx_seq_one_letter_code
_entity_poly.pdbx_strand_id
1 'polypeptide(L)'
;MTFKPKRIEDPRVTPPRPSSAEIAAAIGPLAKELLPTAPQPPAPAEKAPQPITKAEPSLMMSFKASKSFARMLAKAAEPEGGLRRLIARVFSEAGYPVPEADLKGTRRRRTYD
;
A
#
# COMPACT_ATOMS: atom_id res chain seq x y z
N MET A 1 15.98 -2.33 24.32
CA MET A 1 14.77 -2.26 25.18
C MET A 1 13.58 -2.73 24.36
N THR A 2 12.99 -3.86 24.72
CA THR A 2 11.90 -4.50 23.96
C THR A 2 10.57 -4.12 24.57
N PHE A 3 9.73 -3.40 23.82
CA PHE A 3 8.42 -2.96 24.29
C PHE A 3 7.45 -4.16 24.30
N LYS A 4 7.00 -4.55 25.50
CA LYS A 4 5.90 -5.51 25.69
C LYS A 4 4.68 -4.74 26.18
N PRO A 5 3.69 -4.43 25.33
CA PRO A 5 2.50 -3.71 25.77
C PRO A 5 1.78 -4.54 26.84
N LYS A 6 1.57 -3.94 28.03
CA LYS A 6 0.78 -4.55 29.10
C LYS A 6 -0.68 -4.56 28.67
N ARG A 7 -1.32 -5.74 28.82
CA ARG A 7 -2.75 -5.97 28.59
C ARG A 7 -3.55 -5.09 29.55
N ILE A 8 -4.45 -4.27 29.01
CA ILE A 8 -5.42 -3.51 29.80
C ILE A 8 -6.56 -4.48 30.10
N GLU A 9 -6.64 -4.95 31.34
CA GLU A 9 -7.75 -5.75 31.83
C GLU A 9 -8.79 -4.79 32.44
N ASP A 10 -9.89 -4.57 31.73
CA ASP A 10 -11.04 -3.85 32.27
C ASP A 10 -11.84 -4.78 33.20
N PRO A 11 -12.24 -4.33 34.40
CA PRO A 11 -12.94 -5.17 35.38
C PRO A 11 -14.44 -5.19 35.07
N ARG A 12 -14.83 -5.79 33.95
CA ARG A 12 -16.22 -6.15 33.67
C ARG A 12 -16.28 -7.50 32.97
N VAL A 13 -16.65 -8.50 33.77
CA VAL A 13 -17.09 -9.87 33.45
C VAL A 13 -17.37 -10.08 31.96
N THR A 14 -16.34 -10.44 31.22
CA THR A 14 -16.41 -11.05 29.89
C THR A 14 -15.37 -12.17 29.87
N PRO A 15 -15.68 -13.36 29.33
CA PRO A 15 -14.69 -14.44 29.27
C PRO A 15 -13.46 -13.92 28.52
N PRO A 16 -12.24 -14.32 28.94
CA PRO A 16 -11.01 -13.84 28.30
C PRO A 16 -11.10 -14.12 26.81
N ARG A 17 -10.93 -13.06 25.99
CA ARG A 17 -10.94 -13.20 24.53
C ARG A 17 -9.95 -14.30 24.14
N PRO A 18 -10.37 -15.31 23.34
CA PRO A 18 -9.53 -16.44 23.00
C PRO A 18 -8.27 -15.97 22.28
N SER A 19 -7.17 -16.70 22.50
CA SER A 19 -5.90 -16.40 21.85
C SER A 19 -6.01 -16.58 20.33
N SER A 20 -5.13 -15.93 19.56
CA SER A 20 -5.11 -16.10 18.10
C SER A 20 -4.93 -17.57 17.67
N ALA A 21 -4.23 -18.37 18.49
CA ALA A 21 -4.05 -19.80 18.28
C ALA A 21 -5.37 -20.58 18.46
N GLU A 22 -6.16 -20.26 19.48
CA GLU A 22 -7.48 -20.87 19.73
C GLU A 22 -8.49 -20.52 18.62
N ILE A 23 -8.45 -19.27 18.14
CA ILE A 23 -9.28 -18.82 17.03
C ILE A 23 -8.93 -19.59 15.75
N ALA A 24 -7.63 -19.76 15.46
CA ALA A 24 -7.18 -20.54 14.31
C ALA A 24 -7.55 -22.02 14.40
N ALA A 25 -7.47 -22.61 15.60
CA ALA A 25 -7.87 -24.00 15.84
C ALA A 25 -9.38 -24.22 15.69
N ALA A 26 -10.21 -23.24 16.07
CA ALA A 26 -11.66 -23.32 15.92
C ALA A 26 -12.13 -23.11 14.47
N ILE A 27 -11.49 -22.18 13.73
CA ILE A 27 -11.90 -21.83 12.37
C ILE A 27 -11.30 -22.79 11.33
N GLY A 28 -10.09 -23.32 11.56
CA GLY A 28 -9.39 -24.22 10.64
C GLY A 28 -10.21 -25.43 10.14
N PRO A 29 -10.87 -26.21 11.01
CA PRO A 29 -11.70 -27.33 10.58
C PRO A 29 -13.00 -26.88 9.89
N LEU A 30 -13.66 -25.83 10.40
CA LEU A 30 -14.86 -25.27 9.80
C LEU A 30 -14.61 -24.69 8.40
N ALA A 31 -13.45 -24.06 8.18
CA ALA A 31 -13.04 -23.56 6.89
C ALA A 31 -12.74 -24.68 5.88
N LYS A 32 -12.35 -25.88 6.34
CA LYS A 32 -12.18 -27.04 5.47
C LYS A 32 -13.52 -27.67 5.06
N GLU A 33 -14.53 -27.62 5.93
CA GLU A 33 -15.84 -28.22 5.68
C GLU A 33 -16.79 -27.28 4.92
N LEU A 34 -16.73 -25.97 5.17
CA LEU A 34 -17.70 -25.00 4.63
C LEU A 34 -17.25 -24.30 3.35
N LEU A 35 -15.99 -24.43 2.95
CA LEU A 35 -15.53 -23.86 1.68
C LEU A 35 -15.72 -24.90 0.57
N PRO A 36 -16.69 -24.72 -0.36
CA PRO A 36 -16.63 -25.44 -1.61
C PRO A 36 -15.27 -25.13 -2.23
N THR A 37 -14.47 -26.17 -2.47
CA THR A 37 -13.20 -26.02 -3.18
C THR A 37 -13.54 -25.43 -4.54
N ALA A 38 -13.35 -24.12 -4.69
CA ALA A 38 -13.45 -23.48 -5.99
C ALA A 38 -12.49 -24.23 -6.92
N PRO A 39 -12.91 -24.58 -8.15
CA PRO A 39 -12.01 -25.23 -9.10
C PRO A 39 -10.74 -24.41 -9.19
N GLN A 40 -9.62 -25.07 -8.89
CA GLN A 40 -8.30 -24.47 -8.94
C GLN A 40 -8.16 -23.84 -10.33
N PRO A 41 -8.03 -22.51 -10.46
CA PRO A 41 -7.77 -21.92 -11.76
C PRO A 41 -6.52 -22.60 -12.33
N PRO A 42 -6.47 -22.90 -13.64
CA PRO A 42 -5.32 -23.53 -14.25
C PRO A 42 -4.08 -22.78 -13.79
N ALA A 43 -3.07 -23.54 -13.33
CA ALA A 43 -1.84 -23.03 -12.78
C ALA A 43 -1.42 -21.81 -13.61
N PRO A 44 -1.27 -20.61 -12.99
CA PRO A 44 -0.89 -19.43 -13.74
C PRO A 44 0.38 -19.81 -14.50
N ALA A 45 0.30 -19.76 -15.83
CA ALA A 45 1.44 -19.95 -16.72
C ALA A 45 2.58 -19.16 -16.10
N GLU A 46 3.65 -19.88 -15.77
CA GLU A 46 4.80 -19.43 -15.01
C GLU A 46 5.39 -18.23 -15.77
N LYS A 47 4.87 -17.03 -15.49
CA LYS A 47 5.49 -15.79 -15.95
C LYS A 47 6.83 -15.80 -15.25
N ALA A 48 7.87 -16.04 -16.04
CA ALA A 48 9.25 -15.94 -15.61
C ALA A 48 9.36 -14.75 -14.64
N PRO A 49 9.94 -14.94 -13.44
CA PRO A 49 10.04 -13.90 -12.45
C PRO A 49 10.74 -12.71 -13.12
N GLN A 50 9.99 -11.65 -13.39
CA GLN A 50 10.60 -10.42 -13.86
C GLN A 50 11.58 -10.00 -12.77
N PRO A 51 12.83 -9.64 -13.13
CA PRO A 51 13.80 -9.21 -12.14
C PRO A 51 13.18 -8.04 -11.39
N ILE A 52 12.94 -8.25 -10.09
CA ILE A 52 12.46 -7.20 -9.19
C ILE A 52 13.61 -6.21 -9.08
N THR A 53 13.62 -5.22 -9.96
CA THR A 53 14.52 -4.08 -9.83
C THR A 53 14.14 -3.39 -8.53
N LYS A 54 15.05 -3.47 -7.55
CA LYS A 54 14.87 -2.80 -6.27
C LYS A 54 14.68 -1.31 -6.56
N ALA A 55 13.51 -0.79 -6.19
CA ALA A 55 13.22 0.63 -6.32
C ALA A 55 14.31 1.43 -5.58
N GLU A 56 14.82 2.48 -6.22
CA GLU A 56 15.80 3.36 -5.59
C GLU A 56 15.22 3.96 -4.31
N PRO A 57 16.04 4.18 -3.28
CA PRO A 57 15.58 4.73 -2.01
C PRO A 57 14.99 6.12 -2.23
N SER A 58 13.70 6.29 -1.93
CA SER A 58 13.02 7.57 -2.03
C SER A 58 13.34 8.46 -0.82
N LEU A 59 13.77 9.70 -1.07
CA LEU A 59 13.93 10.71 -0.02
C LEU A 59 12.67 11.58 0.09
N MET A 60 12.21 11.84 1.32
CA MET A 60 11.09 12.72 1.57
C MET A 60 11.58 14.17 1.75
N MET A 61 11.11 15.08 0.90
CA MET A 61 11.41 16.51 1.01
C MET A 61 10.17 17.25 1.54
N SER A 62 10.37 18.14 2.50
CA SER A 62 9.33 19.05 3.01
C SER A 62 9.73 20.50 2.74
N PHE A 63 8.77 21.34 2.38
CA PHE A 63 9.00 22.76 2.15
C PHE A 63 7.83 23.59 2.68
N LYS A 64 8.11 24.86 3.02
CA LYS A 64 7.09 25.81 3.41
C LYS A 64 6.53 26.51 2.18
N ALA A 65 5.21 26.65 2.13
CA ALA A 65 4.49 27.34 1.07
C ALA A 65 3.38 28.19 1.68
N SER A 66 2.98 29.26 0.97
CA SER A 66 1.76 29.97 1.33
C SER A 66 0.53 29.09 1.05
N LYS A 67 -0.56 29.33 1.78
CA LYS A 67 -1.80 28.55 1.63
C LYS A 67 -2.38 28.63 0.21
N SER A 68 -2.30 29.81 -0.42
CA SER A 68 -2.74 30.00 -1.80
C SER A 68 -1.88 29.21 -2.78
N PHE A 69 -0.55 29.24 -2.61
CA PHE A 69 0.38 28.52 -3.46
C PHE A 69 0.21 26.99 -3.36
N ALA A 70 0.07 26.45 -2.14
CA ALA A 70 -0.18 25.02 -1.94
C ALA A 70 -1.46 24.55 -2.64
N ARG A 71 -2.53 25.36 -2.62
CA ARG A 71 -3.79 25.05 -3.34
C ARG A 71 -3.62 25.06 -4.85
N MET A 72 -2.85 25.99 -5.40
CA MET A 72 -2.55 26.02 -6.83
C MET A 72 -1.74 24.80 -7.26
N LEU A 73 -0.71 24.44 -6.50
CA LEU A 73 0.09 23.23 -6.75
C LEU A 73 -0.77 21.96 -6.72
N ALA A 74 -1.66 21.84 -5.74
CA ALA A 74 -2.56 20.69 -5.64
C ALA A 74 -3.43 20.54 -6.91
N LYS A 75 -4.06 21.64 -7.36
CA LYS A 75 -4.86 21.65 -8.59
C LYS A 75 -4.05 21.34 -9.85
N ALA A 76 -2.84 21.89 -9.96
CA ALA A 76 -1.96 21.64 -11.09
C ALA A 76 -1.47 20.18 -11.14
N ALA A 77 -1.35 19.53 -9.98
CA ALA A 77 -0.88 18.17 -9.86
C ALA A 77 -1.95 17.09 -10.11
N GLU A 78 -3.24 17.43 -10.06
CA GLU A 78 -4.35 16.51 -10.31
C GLU A 78 -4.27 15.80 -11.68
N PRO A 79 -4.13 16.52 -12.82
CA PRO A 79 -4.07 15.88 -14.14
C PRO A 79 -2.83 14.98 -14.32
N GLU A 80 -1.72 15.35 -13.69
CA GLU A 80 -0.48 14.57 -13.70
C GLU A 80 -0.60 13.31 -12.82
N GLY A 81 -1.58 13.26 -11.90
CA GLY A 81 -1.75 12.18 -10.94
C GLY A 81 -0.80 12.27 -9.74
N GLY A 82 -0.41 13.50 -9.37
CA GLY A 82 0.29 13.82 -8.13
C GLY A 82 1.45 14.81 -8.29
N LEU A 83 1.81 15.46 -7.18
CA LEU A 83 2.84 16.51 -7.17
C LEU A 83 4.22 16.00 -7.61
N ARG A 84 4.56 14.75 -7.27
CA ARG A 84 5.82 14.12 -7.69
C ARG A 84 5.97 14.11 -9.22
N ARG A 85 4.91 13.77 -9.95
CA ARG A 85 4.94 13.72 -11.42
C ARG A 85 4.94 15.09 -12.05
N LEU A 86 4.17 16.02 -11.49
CA LEU A 86 4.22 17.41 -11.93
C LEU A 86 5.66 17.94 -11.89
N ILE A 87 6.36 17.70 -10.77
CA ILE A 87 7.76 18.10 -10.62
C ILE A 87 8.64 17.32 -11.62
N ALA A 88 8.53 15.99 -11.68
CA ALA A 88 9.30 15.16 -12.61
C ALA A 88 9.16 15.62 -14.08
N ARG A 89 7.94 15.94 -14.51
CA ARG A 89 7.63 16.45 -15.85
C ARG A 89 8.28 17.80 -16.10
N VAL A 90 8.12 18.76 -15.18
CA VAL A 90 8.75 20.09 -15.31
C VAL A 90 10.27 19.99 -15.41
N PHE A 91 10.90 19.13 -14.62
CA PHE A 91 12.35 18.91 -14.68
C PHE A 91 12.76 18.23 -15.99
N SER A 92 11.98 17.26 -16.47
CA SER A 92 12.24 16.61 -17.76
C SER A 92 12.11 17.60 -18.93
N GLU A 93 11.10 18.46 -18.93
CA GLU A 93 10.89 19.51 -19.94
C GLU A 93 12.03 20.54 -19.92
N ALA A 94 12.61 20.80 -18.74
CA ALA A 94 13.79 21.64 -18.58
C ALA A 94 15.12 20.94 -18.92
N GLY A 95 15.09 19.68 -19.36
CA GLY A 95 16.27 18.92 -19.80
C GLY A 95 17.07 18.25 -18.68
N TYR A 96 16.55 18.19 -17.46
CA TYR A 96 17.19 17.46 -16.37
C TYR A 96 16.96 15.94 -16.51
N PRO A 97 17.94 15.10 -16.10
CA PRO A 97 17.76 13.66 -16.08
C PRO A 97 16.75 13.28 -14.98
N VAL A 98 15.62 12.72 -15.37
CA VAL A 98 14.55 12.29 -14.46
C VAL A 98 14.30 10.80 -14.65
N PRO A 99 14.27 9.99 -13.57
CA PRO A 99 13.97 8.56 -13.67
C PRO A 99 12.60 8.29 -14.30
N GLU A 100 12.52 7.32 -15.21
CA GLU A 100 11.25 6.96 -15.86
C GLU A 100 10.15 6.55 -14.88
N ALA A 101 10.54 5.97 -13.73
CA ALA A 101 9.62 5.57 -12.67
C ALA A 101 8.81 6.77 -12.13
N ASP A 102 9.38 7.98 -12.21
CA ASP A 102 8.79 9.20 -11.67
C ASP A 102 7.94 9.94 -12.70
N LEU A 103 8.08 9.59 -13.98
CA LEU A 103 7.22 10.04 -15.07
C LEU A 103 5.99 9.12 -15.23
N LYS A 104 6.13 7.83 -14.92
CA LYS A 104 5.06 6.85 -15.13
C LYS A 104 3.98 6.91 -14.04
N GLY A 105 2.73 6.78 -14.49
CA GLY A 105 1.55 6.62 -13.66
C GLY A 105 1.60 5.38 -12.78
N THR A 106 1.48 5.51 -11.45
CA THR A 106 0.97 4.42 -10.61
C THR A 106 -0.48 4.19 -11.01
N ARG A 107 -0.71 3.06 -11.69
CA ARG A 107 -2.01 2.60 -12.15
C ARG A 107 -3.00 2.68 -10.98
N ARG A 108 -4.19 3.24 -11.23
CA ARG A 108 -5.29 3.36 -10.25
C ARG A 108 -5.42 2.07 -9.44
N ARG A 109 -5.54 2.20 -8.11
CA ARG A 109 -5.95 1.07 -7.24
C ARG A 109 -7.19 0.41 -7.84
N ARG A 110 -7.22 -0.93 -7.82
CA ARG A 110 -8.44 -1.70 -8.15
C ARG A 110 -9.60 -1.13 -7.34
N THR A 111 -10.60 -0.57 -8.01
CA THR A 111 -11.94 -0.43 -7.47
C THR A 111 -12.53 -1.84 -7.37
N TYR A 112 -12.90 -2.24 -6.16
CA TYR A 112 -13.85 -3.34 -5.99
C TYR A 112 -15.23 -2.69 -6.08
N ASP A 113 -15.98 -3.06 -7.12
CA ASP A 113 -17.43 -2.84 -7.18
C ASP A 113 -18.14 -3.80 -6.22
#